data_AF-A0A7L5XW60-F1
#
_entry.id   AF-A0A7L5XW60-F1
#
_cell.length_a   1.000
_cell.length_b   1.000
_cell.length_c   1.000
_cell.angle_alpha   90.00
_cell.angle_beta   90.00
_cell.angle_gamma   90.00
#
_symmetry.space_group_name_H-M   'P 1'
#
loop_
_entity.id
_entity.type
_entity.pdbx_description
1 polymer ?
#
loop_
_entity_poly.entity_id
_entity_poly.type
_entity_poly.pdbx_seq_one_letter_code
_entity_poly.pdbx_strand_id
1 'polypeptide(L)'
;MKPYQIEALRLIKRDPSSRFVNAATNDILSHLESFLGGRVYRYVVPIPCSRSLPDACLPTLMAEKIAARLGLTLLHALACDPAQGKSHPRRNLDRPPLRIAAPVPGPAILIDDVATSGSHIEEASRLLLPHAQALFAIAWIGGGATNGQDPRA
;
A
#
# COMPACT_ATOMS: atom_id res chain seq x y z
N MET A 1 -6.79 3.30 19.21
CA MET A 1 -6.59 1.89 18.81
C MET A 1 -6.05 1.12 20.01
N LYS A 2 -6.62 -0.05 20.34
CA LYS A 2 -6.20 -0.81 21.52
C LYS A 2 -4.83 -1.48 21.26
N PRO A 3 -3.99 -1.70 22.29
CA PRO A 3 -2.64 -2.26 22.13
C PRO A 3 -2.60 -3.58 21.35
N TYR A 4 -3.58 -4.47 21.55
CA TYR A 4 -3.66 -5.75 20.82
C TYR A 4 -3.95 -5.57 19.32
N GLN A 5 -4.67 -4.51 18.93
CA GLN A 5 -4.96 -4.21 17.52
C GLN A 5 -3.69 -3.70 16.83
N ILE A 6 -2.88 -2.93 17.53
CA ILE A 6 -1.57 -2.47 17.05
C ILE A 6 -0.65 -3.67 16.84
N GLU A 7 -0.64 -4.63 17.77
CA GLU A 7 0.21 -5.81 17.67
C GLU A 7 -0.26 -6.78 16.58
N ALA A 8 -1.57 -6.98 16.44
CA ALA A 8 -2.14 -7.76 15.33
C ALA A 8 -1.79 -7.14 13.97
N LEU A 9 -1.91 -5.82 13.82
CA LEU A 9 -1.50 -5.11 12.60
C LEU A 9 0.00 -5.22 12.32
N ARG A 10 0.84 -5.21 13.35
CA ARG A 10 2.30 -5.43 13.20
C ARG A 10 2.63 -6.83 12.72
N LEU A 11 1.97 -7.84 13.27
CA LEU A 11 2.18 -9.24 12.87
C LEU A 11 1.77 -9.44 11.41
N ILE A 12 0.62 -8.89 11.01
CA ILE A 12 0.16 -8.91 9.62
C ILE A 12 1.15 -8.21 8.69
N LYS A 13 1.70 -7.06 9.07
CA LYS A 13 2.67 -6.31 8.23
C LYS A 13 4.03 -6.98 8.10
N ARG A 14 4.41 -7.85 9.04
CA ARG A 14 5.72 -8.52 9.03
C ARG A 14 5.76 -9.74 8.12
N ASP A 15 4.66 -10.50 8.09
CA ASP A 15 4.52 -11.71 7.28
C ASP A 15 3.04 -11.89 6.89
N PRO A 16 2.55 -11.12 5.90
CA PRO A 16 1.15 -11.17 5.52
C PRO A 16 0.86 -12.49 4.80
N SER A 17 -0.05 -13.29 5.34
CA SER A 17 -0.50 -14.51 4.66
C SER A 17 -1.01 -14.21 3.25
N SER A 18 -0.78 -15.11 2.31
CA SER A 18 -1.26 -14.97 0.93
C SER A 18 -2.78 -14.75 0.84
N ARG A 19 -3.55 -15.37 1.74
CA ARG A 19 -4.99 -15.16 1.89
C ARG A 19 -5.32 -13.71 2.25
N PHE A 20 -4.59 -13.13 3.20
CA PHE A 20 -4.79 -11.75 3.61
C PHE A 20 -4.45 -10.77 2.48
N VAL A 21 -3.30 -10.95 1.82
CA VAL A 21 -2.93 -10.11 0.66
C VAL A 21 -3.99 -10.21 -0.43
N ASN A 22 -4.46 -11.42 -0.76
CA ASN A 22 -5.51 -11.62 -1.76
C ASN A 22 -6.81 -10.91 -1.38
N ALA A 23 -7.22 -10.93 -0.11
CA ALA A 23 -8.41 -10.24 0.37
C ALA A 23 -8.25 -8.72 0.23
N ALA A 24 -7.14 -8.16 0.74
CA ALA A 24 -6.86 -6.73 0.62
C ALA A 24 -6.77 -6.25 -0.84
N THR A 25 -6.16 -7.05 -1.71
CA THR A 25 -6.13 -6.78 -3.15
C THR A 25 -7.53 -6.83 -3.78
N ASN A 26 -8.37 -7.80 -3.42
CA ASN A 26 -9.74 -7.88 -3.92
C ASN A 26 -10.55 -6.64 -3.52
N ASP A 27 -10.37 -6.17 -2.28
CA ASP A 27 -11.03 -4.96 -1.80
C ASP A 27 -10.62 -3.75 -2.64
N ILE A 28 -9.33 -3.58 -2.92
CA ILE A 28 -8.86 -2.46 -3.78
C ILE A 28 -9.45 -2.58 -5.19
N LEU A 29 -9.43 -3.77 -5.79
CA LEU A 29 -9.88 -3.98 -7.18
C LEU A 29 -11.37 -3.69 -7.36
N SER A 30 -12.22 -4.11 -6.43
CA SER A 30 -13.66 -3.85 -6.50
C SER A 30 -13.98 -2.34 -6.50
N HIS A 31 -13.16 -1.55 -5.80
CA HIS A 31 -13.29 -0.09 -5.80
C HIS A 31 -12.69 0.55 -7.05
N LEU A 32 -11.54 0.05 -7.54
CA LEU A 32 -10.91 0.54 -8.76
C LEU A 32 -11.81 0.37 -10.00
N GLU A 33 -12.47 -0.79 -10.11
CA GLU A 33 -13.39 -1.07 -11.22
C GLU A 33 -14.59 -0.12 -11.23
N SER A 34 -15.16 0.15 -10.05
CA SER A 34 -16.32 1.04 -9.92
C SER A 34 -15.99 2.52 -10.15
N PHE A 35 -14.77 2.96 -9.86
CA PHE A 35 -14.40 4.38 -9.96
C PHE A 35 -14.00 4.81 -11.38
N LEU A 36 -13.17 4.02 -12.08
CA LEU A 36 -12.44 4.50 -13.26
C LEU A 36 -12.42 3.51 -14.43
N GLY A 37 -13.18 2.41 -14.36
CA GLY A 37 -13.38 1.50 -15.49
C GLY A 37 -12.08 0.88 -16.01
N GLY A 38 -11.21 0.37 -15.13
CA GLY A 38 -10.11 -0.58 -15.40
C GLY A 38 -8.97 -0.20 -16.37
N ARG A 39 -9.17 0.72 -17.32
CA ARG A 39 -8.27 0.94 -18.48
C ARG A 39 -7.54 2.28 -18.49
N VAL A 40 -7.75 3.11 -17.48
CA VAL A 40 -7.13 4.45 -17.40
C VAL A 40 -5.66 4.37 -16.97
N TYR A 41 -5.29 3.33 -16.22
CA TYR A 41 -3.95 3.18 -15.65
C TYR A 41 -3.02 2.41 -16.57
N ARG A 42 -1.72 2.72 -16.47
CA ARG A 42 -0.65 1.94 -17.11
C ARG A 42 0.33 1.34 -16.11
N TYR A 43 0.46 1.99 -14.96
CA TYR A 43 1.45 1.63 -13.95
C TYR A 43 0.81 1.41 -12.56
N VAL A 44 1.42 0.52 -11.79
CA VAL A 44 1.17 0.37 -10.35
C VAL A 44 2.49 0.62 -9.63
N VAL A 45 2.49 1.53 -8.67
CA VAL A 45 3.66 1.98 -7.92
C VAL A 45 3.43 1.67 -6.44
N PRO A 46 4.16 0.72 -5.83
CA PRO A 46 4.09 0.51 -4.39
C PRO A 46 4.89 1.59 -3.64
N ILE A 47 4.42 2.00 -2.46
CA ILE A 47 5.25 2.72 -1.50
C ILE A 47 6.23 1.72 -0.85
N PRO A 48 7.55 1.96 -0.93
CA PRO A 48 8.53 1.06 -0.36
C PRO A 48 8.47 1.09 1.16
N CYS A 49 8.71 -0.07 1.77
CA CYS A 49 8.74 -0.20 3.22
C CYS A 49 10.19 -0.15 3.72
N SER A 50 10.52 0.87 4.53
CA SER A 50 11.89 1.04 5.06
C SER A 50 12.33 -0.05 6.06
N ARG A 51 11.41 -0.86 6.57
CA ARG A 51 11.66 -1.82 7.67
C ARG A 51 11.35 -3.27 7.33
N SER A 52 10.95 -3.54 6.09
CA SER A 52 10.73 -4.89 5.56
C SER A 52 11.68 -5.10 4.38
N LEU A 53 11.92 -6.36 4.00
CA LEU A 53 12.61 -6.64 2.74
C LEU A 53 11.80 -6.00 1.58
N PRO A 54 12.45 -5.43 0.56
CA PRO A 54 11.77 -4.71 -0.53
C PRO A 54 10.61 -5.48 -1.18
N ASP A 55 10.74 -6.81 -1.25
CA ASP A 55 9.80 -7.70 -1.95
C ASP A 55 8.80 -8.39 -1.00
N ALA A 56 8.85 -8.12 0.30
CA ALA A 56 8.06 -8.84 1.30
C ALA A 56 7.03 -7.96 2.01
N CYS A 57 6.90 -6.70 1.62
CA CYS A 57 6.04 -5.77 2.33
C CYS A 57 4.65 -5.64 1.70
N LEU A 58 3.64 -5.39 2.54
CA LEU A 58 2.24 -5.45 2.14
C LEU A 58 1.90 -4.55 0.93
N PRO A 59 2.34 -3.28 0.85
CA PRO A 59 2.16 -2.46 -0.36
C PRO A 59 2.74 -3.10 -1.63
N THR A 60 3.97 -3.63 -1.57
CA THR A 60 4.62 -4.31 -2.70
C THR A 60 3.82 -5.54 -3.13
N LEU A 61 3.47 -6.42 -2.18
CA LEU A 61 2.73 -7.64 -2.45
C LEU A 61 1.33 -7.38 -3.01
N MET A 62 0.66 -6.32 -2.54
CA MET A 62 -0.62 -5.88 -3.11
C MET A 62 -0.41 -5.33 -4.53
N ALA A 63 0.58 -4.46 -4.74
CA ALA A 63 0.87 -3.85 -6.03
C ALA A 63 1.18 -4.89 -7.12
N GLU A 64 1.98 -5.91 -6.80
CA GLU A 64 2.25 -7.04 -7.70
C GLU A 64 0.98 -7.73 -8.16
N LYS A 65 0.08 -8.06 -7.21
CA LYS A 65 -1.18 -8.73 -7.54
C LYS A 65 -2.14 -7.85 -8.31
N ILE A 66 -2.21 -6.55 -8.00
CA ILE A 66 -3.02 -5.57 -8.73
C ILE A 66 -2.50 -5.47 -10.17
N ALA A 67 -1.18 -5.31 -10.34
CA ALA A 67 -0.55 -5.21 -11.65
C ALA A 67 -0.83 -6.45 -12.50
N ALA A 68 -0.64 -7.64 -11.92
CA ALA A 68 -0.90 -8.90 -12.61
C ALA A 68 -2.38 -9.06 -13.03
N ARG A 69 -3.33 -8.68 -12.17
CA ARG A 69 -4.77 -8.85 -12.45
C ARG A 69 -5.32 -7.85 -13.44
N LEU A 70 -4.78 -6.63 -13.45
CA LEU A 70 -5.20 -5.58 -14.36
C LEU A 70 -4.36 -5.50 -15.65
N GLY A 71 -3.31 -6.33 -15.78
CA GLY A 71 -2.39 -6.28 -16.92
C GLY A 71 -1.57 -4.98 -16.97
N LEU A 72 -1.24 -4.42 -15.81
CA LEU A 72 -0.48 -3.17 -15.66
C LEU A 72 1.00 -3.45 -15.42
N THR A 73 1.84 -2.44 -15.66
CA THR A 73 3.28 -2.54 -15.34
C THR A 73 3.52 -2.18 -13.87
N LEU A 74 4.11 -3.11 -13.10
CA LEU A 74 4.63 -2.80 -11.78
C LEU A 74 5.89 -1.94 -11.92
N LEU A 75 5.93 -0.78 -11.25
CA LEU A 75 7.02 0.17 -11.33
C LEU A 75 7.47 0.62 -9.94
N HIS A 76 8.70 0.26 -9.56
CA HIS A 76 9.33 0.75 -8.33
C HIS A 76 9.90 2.16 -8.52
N ALA A 77 9.01 3.15 -8.65
CA ALA A 77 9.38 4.56 -8.87
C ALA A 77 9.90 5.27 -7.61
N LEU A 78 9.74 4.66 -6.44
CA LEU A 78 10.14 5.19 -5.14
C LEU A 78 11.15 4.27 -4.48
N ALA A 79 12.12 4.86 -3.77
CA ALA A 79 13.02 4.16 -2.87
C ALA A 79 13.05 4.85 -1.50
N CYS A 80 13.42 4.09 -0.48
CA CYS A 80 13.73 4.61 0.86
C CYS A 80 14.96 3.87 1.39
N ASP A 81 15.73 4.54 2.24
CA ASP A 81 16.85 3.86 2.89
C ASP A 81 16.33 2.83 3.91
N PRO A 82 17.00 1.68 4.05
CA PRO A 82 16.64 0.69 5.06
C PRO A 82 16.87 1.27 6.46
N ALA A 83 15.86 1.16 7.32
CA ALA A 83 15.92 1.57 8.72
C ALA A 83 15.97 0.34 9.63
N GLN A 84 16.92 0.30 10.57
CA GLN A 84 16.98 -0.77 11.57
C GLN A 84 15.99 -0.53 12.73
N GLY A 85 15.25 -1.57 13.13
CA GLY A 85 14.40 -1.58 14.34
C GLY A 85 12.90 -1.79 14.11
N LYS A 86 12.12 -1.95 15.20
CA LYS A 86 10.67 -2.24 15.17
C LYS A 86 9.84 -1.04 14.69
N SER A 87 8.79 -1.25 13.89
CA SER A 87 7.79 -0.24 13.53
C SER A 87 6.96 0.18 14.75
N HIS A 88 7.24 1.38 15.28
CA HIS A 88 6.45 1.97 16.36
C HIS A 88 5.64 3.13 15.79
N PRO A 89 4.31 3.24 16.05
CA PRO A 89 3.49 4.35 15.55
C PRO A 89 4.04 5.74 15.89
N ARG A 90 4.68 5.90 17.07
CA ARG A 90 5.37 7.15 17.48
C ARG A 90 6.71 7.40 16.75
N ARG A 91 7.28 6.40 16.07
CA ARG A 91 8.53 6.49 15.29
C ARG A 91 8.28 6.69 13.79
N ASN A 92 7.06 7.08 13.39
CA ASN A 92 6.80 7.53 12.02
C ASN A 92 7.53 8.83 11.69
N LEU A 93 7.89 9.62 12.72
CA LEU A 93 8.70 10.83 12.59
C LEU A 93 10.16 10.52 12.20
N ASP A 94 10.68 9.34 12.57
CA ASP A 94 12.08 8.92 12.31
C ASP A 94 12.19 8.03 11.06
N ARG A 95 11.22 8.08 10.15
CA ARG A 95 11.29 7.29 8.91
C ARG A 95 12.28 7.95 7.93
N PRO A 96 13.12 7.17 7.23
CA PRO A 96 13.89 7.71 6.12
C PRO A 96 12.98 8.32 5.06
N PRO A 97 13.34 9.49 4.49
CA PRO A 97 12.55 10.12 3.45
C PRO A 97 12.49 9.24 2.20
N LEU A 98 11.40 9.38 1.46
CA LEU A 98 11.25 8.78 0.14
C LEU A 98 12.09 9.57 -0.88
N ARG A 99 12.63 8.85 -1.87
CA ARG A 99 13.30 9.44 -3.05
C ARG A 99 12.75 8.84 -4.33
N ILE A 100 12.80 9.60 -5.42
CA ILE A 100 12.48 9.12 -6.76
C ILE A 100 13.60 8.19 -7.23
N ALA A 101 13.22 6.96 -7.60
CA ALA A 101 14.10 5.97 -8.19
C ALA A 101 13.94 5.89 -9.72
N ALA A 102 12.74 6.16 -10.24
CA ALA A 102 12.45 6.16 -11.66
C ALA A 102 11.27 7.10 -12.00
N PRO A 103 11.21 7.69 -13.21
CA PRO A 103 10.06 8.47 -13.65
C PRO A 103 8.84 7.57 -13.91
N VAL A 104 7.63 8.15 -13.90
CA VAL A 104 6.37 7.45 -14.14
C VAL A 104 5.76 7.95 -15.46
N PRO A 105 6.04 7.30 -16.61
CA PRO A 105 5.78 7.89 -17.93
C PRO A 105 4.31 7.90 -18.35
N GLY A 106 3.37 7.60 -17.44
CA GLY A 106 1.94 7.59 -17.73
C GLY A 106 1.08 7.57 -16.47
N PRO A 107 -0.25 7.36 -16.62
CA PRO A 107 -1.16 7.30 -15.48
C PRO A 107 -0.83 6.11 -14.58
N ALA A 108 -0.73 6.36 -13.28
CA ALA A 108 -0.30 5.36 -12.31
C ALA A 108 -1.18 5.30 -11.07
N ILE A 109 -1.29 4.10 -10.50
CA ILE A 109 -1.88 3.85 -9.19
C ILE A 109 -0.75 3.79 -8.18
N LEU A 110 -0.80 4.63 -7.15
CA LEU A 110 0.11 4.56 -6.00
C LEU A 110 -0.54 3.74 -4.89
N ILE A 111 0.13 2.69 -4.40
CA ILE A 111 -0.41 1.75 -3.40
C ILE A 111 0.32 1.92 -2.07
N ASP A 112 -0.44 2.11 -1.00
CA ASP A 112 0.02 2.14 0.39
C ASP A 112 -0.85 1.26 1.31
N ASP A 113 -0.29 0.83 2.44
CA ASP A 113 -1.00 0.14 3.51
C ASP A 113 -1.13 1.07 4.73
N VAL A 114 -2.14 1.94 4.71
CA VAL A 114 -2.28 2.95 5.75
C VAL A 114 -2.66 2.32 7.08
N ALA A 115 -1.73 2.43 8.03
CA ALA A 115 -1.95 2.09 9.43
C ALA A 115 -1.94 3.29 10.37
N THR A 116 -1.76 4.52 9.87
CA THR A 116 -1.65 5.73 10.72
C THR A 116 -2.10 7.01 9.99
N SER A 117 -1.21 8.01 9.83
CA SER A 117 -1.53 9.42 9.56
C SER A 117 -1.65 9.80 8.08
N GLY A 118 -1.49 8.84 7.16
CA GLY A 118 -1.46 9.13 5.72
C GLY A 118 -0.21 9.89 5.23
N SER A 119 0.77 10.15 6.09
CA SER A 119 1.93 10.95 5.70
C SER A 119 2.82 10.27 4.66
N HIS A 120 2.83 8.94 4.56
CA HIS A 120 3.62 8.22 3.54
C HIS A 120 3.04 8.44 2.15
N ILE A 121 1.73 8.21 2.01
CA ILE A 121 1.03 8.43 0.76
C ILE A 121 1.06 9.90 0.33
N GLU A 122 1.02 10.84 1.27
CA GLU A 122 1.19 12.27 1.00
C GLU A 122 2.60 12.59 0.48
N GLU A 123 3.65 12.11 1.15
CA GLU A 123 5.04 12.32 0.74
C GLU A 123 5.31 11.71 -0.65
N ALA A 124 4.88 10.47 -0.85
CA ALA A 124 5.00 9.76 -2.13
C ALA A 124 4.27 10.48 -3.25
N SER A 125 3.04 10.93 -3.01
CA SER A 125 2.26 11.67 -4.01
C SER A 125 2.94 12.96 -4.41
N ARG A 126 3.42 13.74 -3.42
CA ARG A 126 4.15 14.99 -3.66
C ARG A 126 5.42 14.78 -4.48
N LEU A 127 6.15 13.69 -4.25
CA LEU A 127 7.36 13.35 -5.01
C LEU A 127 7.03 12.90 -6.44
N LEU A 128 6.00 12.08 -6.63
CA LEU A 128 5.70 11.46 -7.94
C LEU A 128 4.90 12.37 -8.88
N LEU A 129 4.05 13.26 -8.35
CA LEU A 129 3.18 14.12 -9.16
C LEU A 129 3.93 14.90 -10.26
N PRO A 130 5.10 15.51 -10.01
CA PRO A 130 5.88 16.18 -11.06
C PRO A 130 6.42 15.26 -12.17
N HIS A 131 6.44 13.94 -11.92
CA HIS A 131 7.03 12.93 -12.80
C HIS A 131 6.01 11.93 -13.34
N ALA A 132 4.73 12.16 -13.09
CA ALA A 132 3.61 11.30 -13.50
C ALA A 132 2.60 12.09 -14.34
N GLN A 133 2.04 11.46 -15.37
CA GLN A 133 0.97 12.09 -16.16
C GLN A 133 -0.32 12.23 -15.32
N ALA A 134 -0.62 11.23 -14.51
CA ALA A 134 -1.70 11.23 -13.54
C ALA A 134 -1.35 10.25 -12.41
N LEU A 135 -1.72 10.57 -11.18
CA LEU A 135 -1.44 9.74 -10.03
C LEU A 135 -2.71 9.51 -9.21
N PHE A 136 -3.04 8.25 -8.97
CA PHE A 136 -4.19 7.83 -8.18
C PHE A 136 -3.70 7.13 -6.93
N ALA A 137 -3.69 7.87 -5.83
CA ALA A 137 -3.19 7.38 -4.56
C ALA A 137 -4.27 6.57 -3.83
N ILE A 138 -3.97 5.31 -3.54
CA ILE A 138 -4.86 4.36 -2.88
C ILE A 138 -4.17 3.80 -1.65
N ALA A 139 -4.87 3.97 -0.53
CA ALA A 139 -4.50 3.40 0.73
C ALA A 139 -5.51 2.30 1.09
N TRP A 140 -5.02 1.09 1.34
CA TRP A 140 -5.86 0.08 1.99
C TRP A 140 -5.85 0.34 3.49
N ILE A 141 -7.03 0.65 4.04
CA ILE A 141 -7.27 0.80 5.47
C ILE A 141 -8.04 -0.45 5.88
N GLY A 142 -7.45 -1.28 6.73
CA GLY A 142 -8.07 -2.56 7.08
C GLY A 142 -9.51 -2.41 7.55
N GLY A 143 -10.41 -3.20 6.96
CA GLY A 143 -11.80 -3.26 7.37
C GLY A 143 -11.88 -3.77 8.81
N GLY A 144 -12.57 -3.03 9.68
CA GLY A 144 -13.00 -3.59 10.94
C GLY A 144 -13.77 -4.88 10.64
N ALA A 145 -13.43 -5.98 11.30
CA ALA A 145 -14.26 -7.16 11.27
C ALA A 145 -15.68 -6.71 11.61
N THR A 146 -16.56 -6.69 10.62
CA THR A 146 -17.99 -6.71 10.91
C THR A 146 -18.15 -8.03 11.62
N ASN A 147 -18.38 -7.95 12.94
CA ASN A 147 -18.82 -9.09 13.72
C ASN A 147 -19.97 -9.70 12.92
N GLY A 148 -19.73 -10.90 12.38
CA GLY A 148 -20.79 -11.67 11.78
C GLY A 148 -21.93 -11.67 12.79
N GLN A 149 -23.09 -11.20 12.35
CA GLN A 149 -24.33 -11.52 13.03
C GLN A 149 -24.32 -13.02 13.26
N ASP A 150 -24.48 -13.39 14.52
CA ASP A 150 -24.82 -14.74 14.90
C ASP A 150 -26.11 -15.12 14.16
N PRO A 151 -26.14 -16.16 13.31
CA PRO A 151 -27.38 -16.64 12.72
C PRO A 151 -28.27 -17.37 13.75
N ARG A 152 -27.96 -17.28 15.05
CA ARG A 152 -28.75 -17.83 16.16
C ARG A 152 -28.82 -16.84 17.33
N ALA A 153 -29.61 -15.77 17.19
CA ALA A 153 -30.16 -15.03 18.32
C ALA A 153 -31.61 -14.62 18.02
#